data_AF-A0A165C0B2-F1
#
_entry.id   AF-A0A165C0B2-F1
#
_cell.length_a   1.000
_cell.length_b   1.000
_cell.length_c   1.000
_cell.angle_alpha   90.00
_cell.angle_beta   90.00
_cell.angle_gamma   90.00
#
_symmetry.space_group_name_H-M   'P 1'
#
loop_
_entity.id
_entity.type
_entity.pdbx_description
1 polymer ?
#
loop_
_entity_poly.entity_id
_entity_poly.type
_entity_poly.pdbx_seq_one_letter_code
_entity_poly.pdbx_strand_id
1 'polypeptide(L)' 'YPRLSRMALDYLVIPATSVDVERVFSRGRQLLPYNRNRLSAESVRALLCVGAWSRMDFVRDNDV' A
#
# COMPACT_ATOMS: atom_id res chain seq x y z
N TYR A 1 -28.30 13.90 2.28
CA TYR A 1 -28.68 12.56 1.80
C TYR A 1 -27.68 11.49 2.30
N PRO A 2 -27.85 10.96 3.52
CA PRO A 2 -26.84 10.08 4.14
C PRO A 2 -26.60 8.75 3.37
N ARG A 3 -27.62 8.24 2.66
CA ARG A 3 -27.52 7.02 1.85
C ARG A 3 -26.83 7.25 0.51
N LEU A 4 -27.19 8.35 -0.18
CA LEU A 4 -26.60 8.72 -1.46
C LEU A 4 -25.12 9.08 -1.32
N SER A 5 -24.75 9.79 -0.26
CA SER A 5 -23.34 10.12 0.01
C SER A 5 -22.50 8.87 0.26
N ARG A 6 -23.06 7.84 0.92
CA ARG A 6 -22.35 6.58 1.15
C ARG A 6 -22.13 5.80 -0.14
N MET A 7 -23.16 5.69 -0.98
CA MET A 7 -23.03 5.09 -2.31
C MET A 7 -21.98 5.83 -3.16
N ALA A 8 -21.99 7.16 -3.16
CA ALA A 8 -21.01 7.93 -3.90
C ALA A 8 -19.57 7.66 -3.43
N LEU A 9 -19.34 7.57 -2.11
CA LEU A 9 -18.03 7.20 -1.56
C LEU A 9 -17.59 5.81 -2.01
N ASP A 10 -18.48 4.82 -1.99
CA ASP A 10 -18.17 3.45 -2.40
C ASP A 10 -17.70 3.39 -3.87
N TYR A 11 -18.29 4.18 -4.77
CA TYR A 11 -17.86 4.25 -6.18
C TYR A 11 -16.59 5.08 -6.38
N LEU A 12 -16.49 6.24 -5.71
CA LEU A 12 -15.38 7.17 -5.93
C LEU A 12 -14.06 6.69 -5.31
N VAL A 13 -14.09 5.77 -4.36
CA VAL A 13 -12.88 5.15 -3.78
C VAL A 13 -12.21 4.15 -4.73
N ILE A 14 -12.95 3.60 -5.70
CA ILE A 14 -12.40 2.62 -6.62
C ILE A 14 -11.44 3.36 -7.58
N PRO A 15 -10.13 3.01 -7.58
CA PRO A 15 -9.20 3.64 -8.51
C PRO A 15 -9.59 3.28 -9.94
N ALA A 16 -9.64 4.28 -10.83
CA ALA A 16 -10.00 4.10 -12.23
C ALA A 16 -8.94 3.33 -13.05
N THR A 17 -7.74 3.12 -12.49
CA THR A 17 -6.60 2.50 -13.19
C THR A 17 -5.81 1.57 -12.26
N SER A 18 -5.07 0.63 -12.85
CA SER A 18 -4.15 -0.28 -12.14
C SER A 18 -2.84 0.39 -11.68
N VAL A 19 -2.64 1.67 -11.99
CA VAL A 19 -1.37 2.38 -11.77
C VAL A 19 -0.91 2.33 -10.31
N ASP A 20 -1.84 2.42 -9.36
CA ASP A 20 -1.49 2.36 -7.94
C ASP A 20 -0.96 0.98 -7.52
N VAL A 21 -1.54 -0.08 -8.07
CA VAL A 21 -1.09 -1.46 -7.84
C VAL A 21 0.27 -1.71 -8.50
N GLU A 22 0.44 -1.26 -9.74
CA GLU A 22 1.72 -1.35 -10.46
C GLU A 22 2.85 -0.60 -9.75
N ARG A 23 2.55 0.59 -9.19
CA ARG A 23 3.50 1.37 -8.40
C ARG A 23 3.93 0.62 -7.13
N VAL A 24 3.02 -0.08 -6.46
CA VAL A 24 3.34 -0.94 -5.31
C VAL A 24 4.25 -2.09 -5.72
N PHE A 25 3.96 -2.78 -6.82
CA PHE A 25 4.82 -3.88 -7.30
C PHE A 25 6.20 -3.41 -7.75
N SER A 26 6.28 -2.27 -8.44
CA SER A 26 7.54 -1.66 -8.84
C SER A 26 8.43 -1.33 -7.63
N ARG A 27 7.85 -0.82 -6.54
CA ARG A 27 8.54 -0.62 -5.26
C ARG A 27 8.88 -1.93 -4.56
N GLY A 28 8.00 -2.93 -4.63
CA GLY A 28 8.25 -4.27 -4.10
C GLY A 28 9.51 -4.91 -4.69
N ARG A 29 9.81 -4.66 -5.96
CA ARG A 29 11.06 -5.09 -6.60
C ARG A 29 12.31 -4.51 -5.93
N GLN A 30 12.23 -3.29 -5.37
CA GLN A 30 13.35 -2.70 -4.61
C GLN A 30 13.52 -3.34 -3.23
N LEU A 31 12.45 -3.87 -2.63
CA LEU A 31 12.48 -4.60 -1.35
C LEU A 31 12.96 -6.04 -1.48
N LEU A 32 12.80 -6.63 -2.67
CA LEU A 32 13.29 -7.95 -3.07
C LEU A 32 14.45 -7.84 -4.08
N PRO A 33 15.59 -7.20 -3.73
CA PRO A 33 16.78 -7.31 -4.54
C PRO A 33 17.22 -8.78 -4.62
N TYR A 34 17.92 -9.15 -5.70
CA TYR A 34 18.38 -10.53 -5.97
C TYR A 34 19.16 -11.19 -4.80
N ASN A 35 19.63 -10.42 -3.82
CA ASN A 35 20.35 -10.87 -2.63
C ASN A 35 19.47 -11.09 -1.38
N ARG A 36 18.20 -10.68 -1.36
CA ARG A 36 17.26 -10.86 -0.23
C ARG A 36 16.23 -11.96 -0.50
N ASN A 37 16.72 -13.18 -0.74
CA ASN A 37 15.87 -14.35 -1.08
C ASN A 37 15.23 -15.05 0.14
N ARG A 38 15.32 -14.45 1.34
CA ARG A 38 14.82 -15.05 2.60
C ARG A 38 13.58 -14.34 3.18
N LEU A 39 13.04 -13.33 2.52
CA LEU A 39 11.80 -12.70 2.97
C LEU A 39 10.60 -13.55 2.54
N SER A 40 9.72 -13.86 3.49
CA SER A 40 8.45 -14.49 3.16
C SER A 40 7.54 -13.50 2.44
N ALA A 41 6.57 -14.01 1.68
CA ALA A 41 5.55 -13.17 1.04
C ALA A 41 4.78 -12.30 2.05
N GLU A 42 4.65 -12.77 3.29
CA GLU A 42 4.03 -12.02 4.37
C GLU A 42 4.90 -10.84 4.82
N SER A 43 6.19 -11.05 5.04
CA SER A 43 7.11 -9.98 5.41
C SER A 43 7.21 -8.92 4.32
N VAL A 44 7.22 -9.32 3.04
CA VAL A 44 7.22 -8.37 1.91
C VAL A 44 5.96 -7.51 1.91
N ARG A 45 4.79 -8.11 2.14
CA ARG A 45 3.51 -7.39 2.22
C ARG A 45 3.51 -6.41 3.39
N ALA A 46 3.95 -6.84 4.57
CA ALA A 46 4.04 -5.99 5.75
C ALA A 46 4.95 -4.78 5.49
N LEU A 47 6.13 -4.99 4.91
CA LEU A 47 7.06 -3.91 4.55
C LEU A 47 6.45 -2.92 3.54
N LEU A 48 5.73 -3.41 2.53
CA LEU A 48 5.04 -2.56 1.56
C LEU A 48 3.93 -1.72 2.22
N CYS A 49 3.15 -2.32 3.13
CA CYS A 49 2.12 -1.62 3.90
C CYS A 49 2.72 -0.54 4.80
N VAL A 50 3.74 -0.88 5.61
CA VAL A 50 4.41 0.07 6.51
C VAL A 50 5.05 1.21 5.73
N GLY A 51 5.73 0.92 4.61
CA GLY A 51 6.31 1.96 3.75
C GLY A 51 5.27 2.81 3.00
N ALA A 52 4.03 2.34 2.87
CA ALA A 52 2.91 3.17 2.38
C ALA A 52 2.33 4.05 3.48
N TRP A 53 2.10 3.50 4.66
CA TRP A 53 1.56 4.21 5.82
C TRP A 53 2.50 5.28 6.36
N SER A 54 3.81 5.01 6.41
CA SER A 54 4.81 6.00 6.80
C SER A 54 4.79 7.24 5.90
N ARG A 55 4.58 7.07 4.58
CA ARG A 55 4.43 8.21 3.65
C ARG A 55 3.10 8.97 3.77
N MET A 56 2.13 8.39 4.49
CA MET A 56 0.84 9.01 4.78
C MET A 56 0.79 9.55 6.23
N ASP A 57 1.94 9.61 6.91
CA ASP A 57 2.07 10.01 8.32
C ASP A 57 1.21 9.17 9.29
N PHE A 58 0.92 7.93 8.92
CA PHE A 58 0.18 6.98 9.77
C PHE A 58 1.08 6.16 10.70
N VAL A 59 2.39 6.21 10.49
CA VAL A 59 3.39 5.57 11.36
C VAL A 59 4.21 6.67 12.00
N ARG A 60 4.30 6.69 13.33
CA ARG A 60 5.16 7.64 14.03
C ARG A 60 6.59 7.11 14.01
N ASP A 61 7.57 7.99 13.94
CA ASP A 61 8.99 7.58 13.95
C ASP A 61 9.39 6.83 15.23
N ASN A 62 8.64 7.00 16.31
CA ASN A 62 8.84 6.26 17.57
C ASN A 62 8.34 4.81 17.53
N ASP A 63 7.55 4.43 16.51
CA ASP A 63 6.95 3.09 16.36
C ASP A 63 7.80 2.15 15.48
N VAL A 64 8.96 2.62 14.98
CA VAL A 64 9.86 1.90 14.07
C VAL A 64 11.16 1.50 14.76
#